data_AF-B7TW54-F1
#
_entry.id   AF-B7TW54-F1
#
_cell.length_a   1.000
_cell.length_b   1.000
_cell.length_c   1.000
_cell.angle_alpha   90.00
_cell.angle_beta   90.00
_cell.angle_gamma   90.00
#
_symmetry.space_group_name_H-M   'P 1'
#
loop_
_entity.id
_entity.type
_entity.pdbx_description
1 polymer ?
#
loop_
_entity_poly.entity_id
_entity_poly.type
_entity_poly.pdbx_seq_one_letter_code
_entity_poly.pdbx_strand_id
1 'polypeptide(L)'
;TSRNQGIRSVSLFNHNEVDKDTLQDVTHILISIPPDGDDVLERYGHYFQNVKWLGHLSATSVYGDHAGNWVTEESETRPVENRGENRLRSEKKWLNSNLPVHVFRLAGIYGPGRNVLVDLQLNKVRNVRKEGHFFS
;
A
#
# COMPACT_ATOMS: atom_id res chain seq x y z
N THR A 1 9.35 12.64 -21.66
CA THR A 1 9.77 12.37 -20.27
C THR A 1 10.18 10.92 -20.18
N SER A 2 11.39 10.68 -19.65
CA SER A 2 12.19 9.44 -19.72
C SER A 2 11.38 8.14 -19.61
N ARG A 3 11.29 7.36 -20.69
CA ARG A 3 10.77 5.99 -20.66
C ARG A 3 11.92 5.02 -20.96
N ASN A 4 12.22 4.18 -19.97
CA ASN A 4 12.90 2.88 -20.08
C ASN A 4 14.41 2.81 -20.39
N GLN A 5 15.20 3.87 -20.23
CA GLN A 5 16.66 3.73 -20.26
C GLN A 5 17.18 3.30 -18.88
N GLY A 6 17.14 2.00 -18.56
CA GLY A 6 17.81 1.46 -17.37
C GLY A 6 17.26 0.16 -16.76
N ILE A 7 16.10 -0.33 -17.19
CA ILE A 7 15.55 -1.60 -16.67
C ILE A 7 16.27 -2.75 -17.35
N ARG A 8 17.21 -3.38 -16.63
CA ARG A 8 18.10 -4.42 -17.17
C ARG A 8 17.43 -5.80 -17.33
N SER A 9 16.35 -6.07 -16.61
CA SER A 9 15.50 -7.25 -16.77
C SER A 9 14.24 -7.13 -15.92
N VAL A 10 13.13 -7.71 -16.37
CA VAL A 10 11.91 -7.94 -15.57
C VAL A 10 11.67 -9.43 -15.55
N SER A 11 11.75 -10.04 -14.38
CA SER A 11 11.42 -11.46 -14.19
C SER A 11 10.03 -11.56 -13.58
N LEU A 12 9.11 -12.18 -14.29
CA LEU A 12 7.79 -12.55 -13.78
C LEU A 12 7.82 -14.02 -13.42
N PHE A 13 7.25 -14.36 -12.27
CA PHE A 13 7.18 -15.72 -11.78
C PHE A 13 5.77 -16.00 -11.22
N ASN A 14 5.43 -17.28 -11.12
CA ASN A 14 4.18 -17.71 -10.54
C ASN A 14 4.24 -17.57 -9.01
N HIS A 15 3.30 -16.84 -8.42
CA HIS A 15 3.24 -16.64 -6.96
C HIS A 15 3.22 -17.94 -6.19
N ASN A 16 2.68 -19.04 -6.73
CA ASN A 16 2.62 -20.32 -6.03
C ASN A 16 3.90 -21.16 -6.19
N GLU A 17 4.82 -20.75 -7.05
CA GLU A 17 6.01 -21.51 -7.45
C GLU A 17 7.24 -20.59 -7.38
N VAL A 18 7.55 -20.13 -6.16
CA VAL A 18 8.71 -19.27 -5.89
C VAL A 18 9.78 -20.10 -5.19
N ASP A 19 10.95 -20.21 -5.80
CA ASP A 19 12.11 -20.85 -5.19
C ASP A 19 12.98 -19.85 -4.42
N LYS A 20 13.93 -20.40 -3.66
CA LYS A 20 14.89 -19.61 -2.89
C LYS A 20 15.71 -18.68 -3.78
N ASP A 21 16.18 -19.19 -4.92
CA ASP A 21 17.11 -18.47 -5.80
C ASP A 21 16.47 -17.22 -6.40
N THR A 22 15.15 -17.22 -6.55
CA THR A 22 14.37 -16.05 -7.02
C THR A 22 14.47 -14.86 -6.05
N LEU A 23 14.50 -15.10 -4.73
CA LEU A 23 14.35 -14.05 -3.72
C LEU A 23 15.59 -13.82 -2.84
N GLN A 24 16.54 -14.75 -2.80
CA GLN A 24 17.67 -14.70 -1.85
C GLN A 24 18.58 -13.47 -2.01
N ASP A 25 18.74 -12.96 -3.23
CA ASP A 25 19.61 -11.81 -3.54
C ASP A 25 18.84 -10.47 -3.60
N VAL A 26 17.54 -10.50 -3.27
CA VAL A 26 16.72 -9.29 -3.28
C VAL A 26 17.12 -8.38 -2.12
N THR A 27 17.54 -7.16 -2.48
CA THR A 27 17.96 -6.13 -1.51
C THR A 27 16.91 -5.07 -1.26
N HIS A 28 15.98 -4.86 -2.19
CA HIS A 28 14.94 -3.83 -2.12
C HIS A 28 13.59 -4.45 -2.47
N ILE A 29 12.61 -4.30 -1.58
CA ILE A 29 11.27 -4.87 -1.74
C ILE A 29 10.24 -3.75 -1.73
N LEU A 30 9.26 -3.81 -2.63
CA LEU A 30 8.08 -2.95 -2.59
C LEU A 30 6.83 -3.81 -2.48
N ILE A 31 6.15 -3.75 -1.36
CA ILE A 31 4.86 -4.40 -1.12
C ILE A 31 3.76 -3.44 -1.51
N SER A 32 3.16 -3.70 -2.68
CA SER A 32 2.01 -2.96 -3.22
C SER A 32 0.71 -3.77 -3.19
N ILE A 33 0.73 -4.91 -2.51
CA ILE A 33 -0.37 -5.86 -2.44
C ILE A 33 -1.53 -5.25 -1.63
N PRO A 34 -2.79 -5.40 -2.08
CA PRO A 34 -3.95 -5.09 -1.25
C PRO A 34 -3.88 -5.80 0.10
N PRO A 35 -4.44 -5.22 1.17
CA PRO A 35 -4.31 -5.79 2.51
C PRO A 35 -5.11 -7.09 2.67
N ASP A 36 -6.06 -7.32 1.77
CA ASP A 36 -6.85 -8.53 1.67
C ASP A 36 -6.10 -9.54 0.78
N GLY A 37 -5.41 -10.50 1.39
CA GLY A 37 -4.73 -11.59 0.68
C GLY A 37 -3.21 -11.49 0.60
N ASP A 38 -2.57 -10.59 1.34
CA ASP A 38 -1.11 -10.55 1.46
C ASP A 38 -0.62 -11.66 2.41
N ASP A 39 -0.11 -12.75 1.84
CA ASP A 39 0.54 -13.87 2.54
C ASP A 39 2.05 -13.98 2.25
N VAL A 40 2.64 -12.95 1.63
CA VAL A 40 4.03 -12.98 1.17
C VAL A 40 4.99 -13.16 2.33
N LEU A 41 4.76 -12.47 3.45
CA LEU A 41 5.64 -12.58 4.60
C LEU A 41 5.64 -14.01 5.19
N GLU A 42 4.48 -14.65 5.31
CA GLU A 42 4.37 -16.02 5.82
C GLU A 42 4.97 -17.04 4.87
N ARG A 43 4.75 -16.87 3.56
CA ARG A 43 5.23 -17.84 2.57
C ARG A 43 6.69 -17.68 2.20
N TYR A 44 7.19 -16.45 2.13
CA TYR A 44 8.47 -16.13 1.52
C TYR A 44 9.39 -15.27 2.40
N GLY A 45 8.93 -14.88 3.59
CA GLY A 45 9.71 -14.07 4.52
C GLY A 45 11.08 -14.67 4.87
N HIS A 46 11.20 -15.99 4.91
CA HIS A 46 12.46 -16.68 5.18
C HIS A 46 13.49 -16.57 4.04
N TYR A 47 13.08 -16.15 2.84
CA TYR A 47 14.03 -15.87 1.75
C TYR A 47 14.60 -14.44 1.79
N PHE A 48 14.01 -13.55 2.58
CA PHE A 48 14.39 -12.14 2.69
C PHE A 48 15.62 -11.91 3.59
N GLN A 49 16.73 -12.55 3.27
CA GLN A 49 17.95 -12.53 4.10
C GLN A 49 18.84 -11.29 3.87
N ASN A 50 18.81 -10.70 2.67
CA ASN A 50 19.71 -9.62 2.25
C ASN A 50 19.00 -8.26 2.07
N VAL A 51 17.79 -8.11 2.61
CA VAL A 51 16.96 -6.92 2.42
C VAL A 51 17.58 -5.73 3.13
N LYS A 52 17.87 -4.69 2.36
CA LYS A 52 18.39 -3.39 2.83
C LYS A 52 17.29 -2.35 2.98
N TRP A 53 16.20 -2.51 2.23
CA TRP A 53 15.04 -1.62 2.28
C TRP A 53 13.76 -2.36 1.89
N LEU A 54 12.68 -2.13 2.64
CA LEU A 54 11.35 -2.61 2.30
C LEU A 54 10.36 -1.45 2.36
N GLY A 55 9.69 -1.13 1.26
CA GLY A 55 8.58 -0.19 1.22
C GLY A 55 7.25 -0.92 1.28
N HIS A 56 6.40 -0.57 2.24
CA HIS A 56 5.02 -1.07 2.32
C HIS A 56 4.05 0.05 1.97
N LEU A 57 3.26 -0.14 0.92
CA LEU A 57 2.26 0.84 0.49
C LEU A 57 0.98 0.67 1.29
N SER A 58 0.72 1.66 2.14
CA SER A 58 -0.47 1.77 2.96
C SER A 58 -1.40 2.88 2.47
N ALA A 59 -2.36 3.28 3.31
CA ALA A 59 -3.36 4.28 3.00
C ALA A 59 -3.67 5.14 4.22
N THR A 60 -4.05 6.40 4.01
CA THR A 60 -4.50 7.31 5.07
C THR A 60 -5.78 6.85 5.79
N SER A 61 -6.52 5.89 5.22
CA SER A 61 -7.70 5.27 5.85
C SER A 61 -7.42 4.59 7.20
N VAL A 62 -6.15 4.34 7.54
CA VAL A 62 -5.75 3.80 8.86
C VAL A 62 -5.93 4.81 9.99
N TYR A 63 -5.94 6.11 9.70
CA TYR A 63 -6.15 7.14 10.72
C TYR A 63 -7.59 7.16 11.22
N GLY A 64 -8.55 6.90 10.34
CA GLY A 64 -9.98 6.99 10.64
C GLY A 64 -10.50 8.41 10.70
N ASP A 65 -11.59 8.61 11.44
CA ASP A 65 -12.22 9.92 11.60
C ASP A 65 -11.56 10.70 12.75
N HIS A 66 -10.97 11.85 12.41
CA HIS A 66 -10.40 12.82 13.35
C HIS A 66 -11.23 14.11 13.40
N ALA A 67 -12.49 14.09 12.96
CA ALA A 67 -13.41 15.23 12.96
C ALA A 67 -12.85 16.47 12.23
N GLY A 68 -12.11 16.25 11.15
CA GLY A 68 -11.48 17.31 10.36
C GLY A 68 -10.18 17.88 10.96
N ASN A 69 -9.70 17.36 12.09
CA ASN A 69 -8.41 17.77 12.65
C ASN A 69 -7.24 17.25 11.80
N TRP A 70 -6.12 17.95 11.90
CA TRP A 70 -4.87 17.53 11.30
C TRP A 70 -4.36 16.23 11.93
N VAL A 71 -3.84 15.36 11.09
CA VAL A 71 -3.18 14.11 11.49
C VAL A 71 -1.74 14.10 10.97
N THR A 72 -0.88 13.38 11.68
CA THR A 72 0.52 13.13 11.35
C THR A 72 0.82 11.64 11.45
N GLU A 73 2.05 11.23 11.17
CA GLU A 73 2.54 9.86 11.35
C GLU A 73 2.41 9.37 12.80
N GLU A 74 2.46 10.28 13.76
CA GLU A 74 2.35 10.01 15.20
C GLU A 74 0.89 9.95 15.70
N SER A 75 -0.07 10.38 14.87
CA SER A 75 -1.49 10.35 15.23
C SER A 75 -2.00 8.92 15.40
N GLU A 76 -2.91 8.75 16.36
CA GLU A 76 -3.52 7.46 16.63
C GLU A 76 -4.30 6.93 15.41
N THR A 77 -4.09 5.65 15.10
CA THR A 77 -4.79 4.95 14.03
C THR A 77 -6.10 4.37 14.54
N ARG A 78 -7.24 4.90 14.09
CA ARG A 78 -8.59 4.47 14.50
C ARG A 78 -9.47 4.14 13.28
N PRO A 79 -9.07 3.16 12.43
CA PRO A 79 -9.83 2.86 11.22
C PRO A 79 -11.26 2.42 11.56
N VAL A 80 -12.23 2.89 10.76
CA VAL A 80 -13.67 2.62 10.97
C VAL A 80 -14.21 1.59 9.98
N GLU A 81 -13.57 1.48 8.81
CA GLU A 81 -13.98 0.55 7.75
C GLU A 81 -13.05 -0.67 7.73
N ASN A 82 -13.59 -1.84 7.38
CA ASN A 82 -12.85 -3.10 7.24
C ASN A 82 -11.56 -2.94 6.41
N ARG A 83 -11.60 -2.12 5.35
CA ARG A 83 -10.42 -1.87 4.51
C ARG A 83 -9.30 -1.17 5.26
N GLY A 84 -9.64 -0.20 6.12
CA GLY A 84 -8.70 0.50 6.98
C GLY A 84 -8.13 -0.43 8.05
N GLU A 85 -8.97 -1.27 8.65
CA GLU A 85 -8.55 -2.28 9.63
C GLU A 85 -7.59 -3.31 9.03
N ASN A 86 -7.95 -3.86 7.87
CA ASN A 86 -7.09 -4.81 7.15
C ASN A 86 -5.76 -4.17 6.77
N ARG A 87 -5.78 -2.89 6.38
CA ARG A 87 -4.57 -2.15 6.09
C ARG A 87 -3.69 -1.99 7.32
N LEU A 88 -4.26 -1.56 8.44
CA LEU A 88 -3.53 -1.42 9.70
C LEU A 88 -2.96 -2.77 10.19
N ARG A 89 -3.70 -3.88 9.98
CA ARG A 89 -3.21 -5.23 10.27
C ARG A 89 -2.01 -5.61 9.40
N SER A 90 -2.07 -5.31 8.11
CA SER A 90 -0.94 -5.51 7.18
C SER A 90 0.28 -4.66 7.58
N GLU A 91 0.08 -3.37 7.92
CA GLU A 91 1.17 -2.51 8.43
C GLU A 91 1.87 -3.15 9.64
N LYS A 92 1.08 -3.54 10.66
CA LYS A 92 1.62 -4.15 11.88
C LYS A 92 2.37 -5.45 11.60
N LYS A 93 1.84 -6.28 10.71
CA LYS A 93 2.48 -7.54 10.30
C LYS A 93 3.86 -7.29 9.68
N TRP A 94 3.97 -6.35 8.75
CA TRP A 94 5.26 -6.01 8.14
C TRP A 94 6.21 -5.33 9.11
N LEU A 95 5.74 -4.40 9.94
CA LEU A 95 6.57 -3.76 10.97
C LEU A 95 7.16 -4.77 11.97
N ASN A 96 6.43 -5.86 12.26
CA ASN A 96 6.88 -6.93 13.15
C ASN A 96 7.76 -8.00 12.47
N SER A 97 8.16 -7.81 11.21
CA SER A 97 8.92 -8.81 10.43
C SER A 97 10.43 -8.85 10.68
N ASN A 98 10.97 -7.92 11.48
CA ASN A 98 12.41 -7.66 11.63
C ASN A 98 13.13 -7.20 10.34
N LEU A 99 12.41 -6.85 9.28
CA LEU A 99 12.96 -6.28 8.05
C LEU A 99 13.07 -4.75 8.14
N PRO A 100 13.89 -4.09 7.29
CA PRO A 100 14.02 -2.62 7.26
C PRO A 100 12.81 -1.95 6.58
N VAL A 101 11.66 -2.03 7.25
CA VAL A 101 10.35 -1.61 6.73
C VAL A 101 10.15 -0.10 6.84
N HIS A 102 9.65 0.49 5.76
CA HIS A 102 9.21 1.86 5.64
C HIS A 102 7.76 1.85 5.16
N VAL A 103 6.85 2.44 5.94
CA VAL A 103 5.42 2.48 5.61
C VAL A 103 5.10 3.81 4.91
N PHE A 104 4.45 3.73 3.76
CA PHE A 104 4.00 4.88 2.99
C PHE A 104 2.48 4.94 3.00
N ARG A 105 1.88 5.80 3.83
CA ARG A 105 0.42 5.99 3.90
C ARG A 105 -0.03 6.91 2.77
N LEU A 106 -0.44 6.32 1.66
CA LEU A 106 -0.81 7.06 0.45
C LEU A 106 -2.22 7.66 0.59
N ALA A 107 -2.36 8.92 0.17
CA ALA A 107 -3.67 9.55 -0.03
C ALA A 107 -4.32 9.06 -1.34
N GLY A 108 -5.48 9.63 -1.68
CA GLY A 108 -6.17 9.34 -2.95
C GLY A 108 -5.29 9.61 -4.17
N ILE A 109 -4.82 8.53 -4.83
CA ILE A 109 -4.00 8.63 -6.04
C ILE A 109 -4.87 9.16 -7.20
N TYR A 110 -4.46 10.28 -7.78
CA TYR A 110 -5.09 10.91 -8.94
C TYR A 110 -4.10 11.07 -10.10
N GLY A 111 -4.62 11.27 -11.31
CA GLY A 111 -3.79 11.51 -12.49
C GLY A 111 -4.54 11.41 -13.80
N PRO A 112 -3.82 11.36 -14.94
CA PRO A 112 -4.42 11.13 -16.25
C PRO A 112 -5.30 9.87 -16.25
N GLY A 113 -6.57 10.03 -16.64
CA GLY A 113 -7.55 8.94 -16.64
C GLY A 113 -8.11 8.52 -15.28
N ARG A 114 -7.62 9.09 -14.17
CA ARG A 114 -8.09 8.82 -12.80
C ARG A 114 -8.35 10.12 -12.06
N ASN A 115 -9.50 10.72 -12.31
CA ASN A 115 -9.95 11.95 -11.68
C ASN A 115 -11.48 12.10 -11.77
N VAL A 116 -12.04 12.99 -10.94
CA VAL A 116 -13.48 13.21 -10.84
C VAL A 116 -14.14 13.71 -12.15
N LEU A 117 -13.41 14.42 -13.00
CA LEU A 117 -13.94 14.91 -14.27
C LEU A 117 -14.20 13.76 -15.24
N VAL A 118 -13.32 12.75 -15.26
CA VAL A 118 -13.52 11.52 -16.03
C VAL A 118 -14.73 10.76 -15.47
N ASP A 119 -14.87 10.63 -14.16
CA ASP A 119 -16.02 9.96 -13.54
C ASP A 119 -17.35 10.67 -13.84
N LEU A 120 -17.35 12.00 -13.91
CA LEU A 120 -18.50 12.80 -14.33
C LEU A 120 -18.90 12.50 -15.78
N GLN A 121 -17.94 12.52 -16.71
CA GLN A 121 -18.19 12.21 -18.12
C GLN A 121 -18.74 10.79 -18.32
N LEU A 122 -18.32 9.85 -17.47
CA LEU A 122 -18.75 8.46 -17.51
C LEU A 122 -20.03 8.17 -16.72
N ASN A 123 -20.67 9.19 -16.12
CA ASN A 123 -21.82 9.02 -15.21
C ASN A 123 -21.55 8.04 -14.04
N LYS A 124 -20.32 8.01 -13.54
CA LYS A 124 -19.87 7.16 -12.41
C LYS A 124 -19.69 7.95 -11.11
N VAL A 125 -19.89 9.27 -11.14
CA VAL A 125 -19.68 10.12 -9.97
C VAL A 125 -20.62 9.73 -8.84
N ARG A 126 -20.11 9.79 -7.60
CA ARG A 126 -20.93 9.66 -6.39
C ARG A 126 -21.15 11.04 -5.80
N ASN A 127 -22.40 11.45 -5.66
CA ASN A 127 -22.74 12.67 -4.94
C ASN A 127 -22.81 12.36 -3.44
N VAL A 128 -21.85 12.90 -2.67
CA VAL A 128 -21.80 12.74 -1.23
C VAL A 128 -22.32 14.02 -0.58
N ARG A 129 -23.58 13.99 -0.11
CA ARG A 129 -24.16 15.04 0.72
C ARG A 129 -24.43 14.48 2.12
N LYS A 130 -23.51 14.74 3.04
CA LYS A 130 -23.59 14.31 4.43
C LYS A 130 -23.16 15.46 5.33
N GLU A 131 -24.04 15.89 6.22
CA GLU A 131 -23.76 16.98 7.16
C GLU A 131 -22.61 16.58 8.11
N GLY A 132 -21.69 17.51 8.35
CA GLY A 132 -20.48 17.25 9.16
C GLY A 132 -19.46 16.30 8.51
N HIS A 133 -19.57 16.00 7.21
CA HIS A 133 -18.60 15.14 6.52
C HIS A 133 -17.35 15.91 6.11
N PHE A 134 -16.19 15.41 6.55
CA PHE A 134 -14.87 15.86 6.10
C PHE A 134 -14.28 14.85 5.12
N PHE A 135 -13.61 15.34 4.09
CA PHE A 135 -12.88 14.52 3.11
C PHE A 135 -11.42 14.35 3.55
N SER A 136 -10.87 13.14 3.38
CA SER A 136 -9.45 12.82 3.60
C SER A 136 -8.74 12.43 2.31
#